data_AF-A0A1F6K4I4-F1
#
_entry.id   AF-A0A1F6K4I4-F1
#
_cell.length_a   1.000
_cell.length_b   1.000
_cell.length_c   1.000
_cell.angle_alpha   90.00
_cell.angle_beta   90.00
_cell.angle_gamma   90.00
#
_symmetry.space_group_name_H-M   'P 1'
#
loop_
_entity.id
_entity.type
_entity.pdbx_description
1 polymer ?
#
loop_
_entity_poly.entity_id
_entity_poly.type
_entity_poly.pdbx_seq_one_letter_code
_entity_poly.pdbx_strand_id
1 'polypeptide(L)'
;MDVFLVNFNFIWINSFLALVAVMFGWLMLQSLPKLVRIFCGFCWLLFLPNTIYILTDVSHLLEDWPKVNNLFRLILVLQYTLFSIIGIITFAISVYFFQKLLEGKSADRKEKGIKITTIAAICILNFIVGFGVILGGIRRTNSWYVFTNPSMVLEDILNLIYSQELLILSLGVGILANLIYFLMLESVVTWGKKYLKK
;
A
#
# COMPACT_ATOMS: atom_id res chain seq x y z
N MET A 1 3.45 -21.52 -20.16
CA MET A 1 4.10 -21.34 -18.85
C MET A 1 4.72 -19.96 -18.70
N ASP A 2 5.20 -19.36 -19.79
CA ASP A 2 5.91 -18.07 -19.74
C ASP A 2 5.11 -16.92 -19.14
N VAL A 3 3.80 -16.82 -19.43
CA VAL A 3 2.92 -15.80 -18.83
C VAL A 3 2.88 -15.91 -17.30
N PHE A 4 2.80 -17.13 -16.76
CA PHE A 4 2.77 -17.35 -15.31
C PHE A 4 4.10 -16.97 -14.64
N LEU A 5 5.23 -17.28 -15.28
CA LEU A 5 6.57 -16.96 -14.77
C LEU A 5 6.87 -15.45 -14.85
N VAL A 6 6.44 -14.78 -15.93
CA VAL A 6 6.56 -13.32 -16.05
C VAL A 6 5.70 -12.62 -15.01
N ASN A 7 4.46 -13.09 -14.79
CA ASN A 7 3.58 -12.55 -13.76
C ASN A 7 4.13 -12.74 -12.36
N PHE A 8 4.78 -13.89 -12.14
CA PHE A 8 5.48 -14.14 -10.90
C PHE A 8 6.58 -13.09 -10.67
N ASN A 9 7.41 -12.77 -11.66
CA ASN A 9 8.52 -11.85 -11.40
C ASN A 9 8.08 -10.45 -10.93
N PHE A 10 7.09 -9.81 -11.57
CA PHE A 10 6.71 -8.46 -11.18
C PHE A 10 5.84 -8.42 -9.91
N ILE A 11 4.85 -9.32 -9.78
CA ILE A 11 3.95 -9.33 -8.61
C ILE A 11 4.72 -9.69 -7.34
N TRP A 12 5.74 -10.54 -7.45
CA TRP A 12 6.57 -10.89 -6.30
C TRP A 12 7.46 -9.76 -5.84
N ILE A 13 8.00 -8.97 -6.76
CA ILE A 13 8.75 -7.76 -6.41
C ILE A 13 7.83 -6.79 -5.65
N ASN A 14 6.62 -6.53 -6.16
CA ASN A 14 5.66 -5.66 -5.50
C ASN A 14 5.24 -6.20 -4.13
N SER A 15 5.02 -7.51 -4.01
CA SER A 15 4.71 -8.19 -2.75
C SER A 15 5.86 -8.12 -1.74
N PHE A 16 7.10 -8.24 -2.21
CA PHE A 16 8.28 -8.08 -1.37
C PHE A 16 8.41 -6.62 -0.86
N LEU A 17 8.23 -5.63 -1.75
CA LEU A 17 8.26 -4.22 -1.38
C LEU A 17 7.11 -3.85 -0.42
N ALA A 18 5.94 -4.47 -0.56
CA ALA A 18 4.84 -4.35 0.40
C ALA A 18 5.24 -4.85 1.79
N LEU A 19 5.95 -5.98 1.90
CA LEU A 19 6.48 -6.47 3.17
C LEU A 19 7.55 -5.52 3.75
N VAL A 20 8.38 -4.90 2.89
CA VAL A 20 9.34 -3.88 3.33
C VAL A 20 8.61 -2.68 3.97
N ALA A 21 7.48 -2.24 3.41
CA ALA A 21 6.65 -1.21 4.02
C ALA A 21 6.17 -1.65 5.42
N VAL A 22 5.62 -2.86 5.55
CA VAL A 22 5.17 -3.41 6.84
C VAL A 22 6.32 -3.45 7.86
N MET A 23 7.51 -3.89 7.45
CA MET A 23 8.70 -3.93 8.30
C MET A 23 9.07 -2.55 8.84
N PHE A 24 9.15 -1.53 7.98
CA PHE A 24 9.44 -0.16 8.42
C PHE A 24 8.34 0.41 9.30
N GLY A 25 7.07 0.09 9.01
CA GLY A 25 5.92 0.44 9.85
C GLY A 25 6.04 -0.14 11.26
N TRP A 26 6.42 -1.41 11.36
CA TRP A 26 6.63 -2.09 12.65
C TRP A 26 7.83 -1.52 13.42
N LEU A 27 8.93 -1.23 12.73
CA LEU A 27 10.12 -0.62 13.34
C LEU A 27 9.80 0.74 13.98
N MET A 28 8.90 1.54 13.39
CA MET A 28 8.46 2.81 13.99
C MET A 28 7.86 2.66 15.39
N LEU A 29 7.23 1.52 15.67
CA LEU A 29 6.63 1.22 16.98
C LEU A 29 7.66 0.79 18.04
N GLN A 30 8.91 0.53 17.64
CA GLN A 30 9.97 0.15 18.57
C GLN A 30 10.60 1.39 19.23
N SER A 31 11.35 1.13 20.31
CA SER A 31 12.15 2.13 21.01
C SER A 31 13.42 2.46 20.22
N LEU A 32 13.25 3.26 19.15
CA LEU A 32 14.33 3.72 18.28
C LEU A 32 14.71 5.18 18.59
N PRO A 33 15.96 5.59 18.32
CA PRO A 33 16.35 6.99 18.30
C PRO A 33 15.46 7.80 17.34
N LYS A 34 15.21 9.08 17.66
CA LYS A 34 14.30 9.94 16.90
C LYS A 34 14.63 9.97 15.40
N LEU A 35 15.91 10.10 15.05
CA LEU A 35 16.36 10.15 13.65
C LEU A 35 16.06 8.84 12.90
N VAL A 36 16.33 7.69 13.53
CA VAL A 36 16.06 6.37 12.95
C VAL A 36 14.56 6.16 12.75
N ARG A 37 13.73 6.57 13.73
CA ARG A 37 12.26 6.49 13.59
C ARG A 37 11.75 7.34 12.43
N ILE A 38 12.28 8.56 12.25
CA ILE A 38 11.93 9.44 11.12
C ILE A 38 12.32 8.78 9.80
N PHE A 39 13.53 8.22 9.71
CA PHE A 39 13.97 7.48 8.53
C PHE A 39 13.07 6.28 8.23
N CYS A 40 12.71 5.48 9.24
CA CYS A 40 11.75 4.38 9.07
C CYS A 40 10.39 4.88 8.58
N GLY A 41 9.89 6.01 9.09
CA GLY A 41 8.65 6.61 8.62
C GLY A 41 8.70 7.08 7.17
N PHE A 42 9.83 7.66 6.76
CA PHE A 42 10.05 8.03 5.36
C PHE A 42 10.06 6.79 4.45
N CYS A 43 10.84 5.76 4.79
CA CYS A 43 10.88 4.51 4.03
C CYS A 43 9.51 3.82 3.99
N TRP A 44 8.79 3.80 5.12
CA TRP A 44 7.44 3.27 5.20
C TRP A 44 6.51 3.98 4.22
N LEU A 45 6.48 5.32 4.20
CA LEU A 45 5.62 6.09 3.31
C LEU A 45 5.97 5.86 1.83
N LEU A 46 7.26 5.76 1.53
CA LEU A 46 7.78 5.57 0.18
C LEU A 46 7.49 4.16 -0.38
N PHE A 47 7.43 3.13 0.48
CA PHE A 47 7.08 1.76 0.06
C PHE A 47 5.61 1.40 0.24
N LEU A 48 4.82 2.16 1.01
CA LEU A 48 3.40 1.90 1.26
C LEU A 48 2.56 1.77 -0.02
N PRO A 49 2.75 2.57 -1.09
CA PRO A 49 2.01 2.38 -2.35
C PRO A 49 2.11 0.97 -2.94
N ASN A 50 3.22 0.25 -2.69
CA ASN A 50 3.41 -1.11 -3.20
C ASN A 50 2.42 -2.12 -2.65
N THR A 51 1.80 -1.87 -1.49
CA THR A 51 0.74 -2.75 -0.97
C THR A 51 -0.53 -2.65 -1.82
N ILE A 52 -0.79 -1.48 -2.41
CA ILE A 52 -1.94 -1.23 -3.29
C ILE A 52 -1.62 -1.56 -4.76
N TYR A 53 -0.35 -1.45 -5.20
CA TYR A 53 0.04 -1.86 -6.56
C TYR A 53 -0.39 -3.27 -6.91
N ILE A 54 -0.24 -4.18 -5.96
CA ILE A 54 -0.61 -5.58 -6.13
C ILE A 54 -2.11 -5.73 -6.48
N LEU A 55 -2.96 -4.80 -6.02
CA LEU A 55 -4.39 -4.77 -6.39
C LEU A 55 -4.62 -4.21 -7.78
N THR A 56 -3.90 -3.15 -8.14
CA THR A 56 -4.01 -2.55 -9.49
C THR A 56 -3.42 -3.45 -10.56
N ASP A 57 -2.47 -4.32 -10.20
CA ASP A 57 -1.83 -5.30 -11.07
C ASP A 57 -2.82 -6.34 -11.60
N VAL A 58 -3.99 -6.50 -10.96
CA VAL A 58 -5.10 -7.32 -11.49
C VAL A 58 -5.54 -6.86 -12.89
N SER A 59 -5.27 -5.62 -13.29
CA SER A 59 -5.50 -5.17 -14.68
C SER A 59 -4.76 -6.02 -15.72
N HIS A 60 -3.56 -6.54 -15.42
CA HIS A 60 -2.80 -7.43 -16.30
C HIS A 60 -3.52 -8.77 -16.53
N LEU A 61 -4.42 -9.18 -15.63
CA LEU A 61 -5.28 -10.36 -15.84
C LEU A 61 -6.07 -10.23 -17.15
N LEU A 62 -6.52 -9.02 -17.50
CA LEU A 62 -7.28 -8.77 -18.74
C LEU A 62 -6.40 -8.96 -19.98
N GLU A 63 -5.14 -8.54 -19.92
CA GLU A 63 -4.17 -8.70 -21.00
C GLU A 63 -3.73 -10.16 -21.17
N ASP A 64 -3.64 -10.90 -20.08
CA ASP A 64 -3.20 -12.30 -20.08
C ASP A 64 -4.33 -13.28 -20.35
N TRP A 65 -5.57 -12.89 -20.12
CA TRP A 65 -6.77 -13.69 -20.37
C TRP A 65 -6.84 -14.34 -21.76
N PRO A 66 -6.58 -13.61 -22.87
CA PRO A 66 -6.59 -14.22 -24.21
C PRO A 66 -5.35 -15.10 -24.48
N LYS A 67 -4.25 -14.94 -23.73
CA LYS A 67 -2.98 -15.68 -23.93
C LYS A 67 -2.99 -17.08 -23.34
N VAL A 68 -4.02 -17.42 -22.56
CA VAL A 68 -4.08 -18.61 -21.72
C VAL A 68 -5.33 -19.44 -22.04
N ASN A 69 -5.18 -20.77 -22.10
CA ASN A 69 -6.29 -21.68 -22.37
C ASN A 69 -7.34 -21.69 -21.22
N ASN A 70 -8.52 -22.24 -21.48
CA ASN A 70 -9.62 -22.26 -20.50
C ASN A 70 -9.27 -22.94 -19.16
N LEU A 71 -8.48 -24.02 -19.17
CA LEU A 71 -8.06 -24.73 -17.95
C LEU A 71 -7.13 -23.86 -17.09
N PHE A 72 -6.23 -23.12 -17.71
CA PHE A 72 -5.23 -22.30 -17.03
C PHE A 72 -5.77 -20.92 -16.59
N ARG A 73 -6.92 -20.46 -17.13
CA ARG A 73 -7.58 -19.22 -16.68
C ARG A 73 -7.98 -19.26 -15.20
N LEU A 74 -8.43 -20.41 -14.70
CA LEU A 74 -8.77 -20.57 -13.28
C LEU A 74 -7.52 -20.36 -12.39
N ILE A 75 -6.39 -20.94 -12.80
CA ILE A 75 -5.12 -20.81 -12.08
C ILE A 75 -4.66 -19.35 -12.07
N LEU A 76 -4.83 -18.64 -13.19
CA LEU A 76 -4.49 -17.23 -13.31
C LEU A 76 -5.33 -16.36 -12.37
N VAL A 77 -6.65 -16.57 -12.33
CA VAL A 77 -7.55 -15.86 -11.39
C VAL A 77 -7.15 -16.13 -9.94
N LEU A 78 -6.88 -17.39 -9.60
CA LEU A 78 -6.44 -17.76 -8.24
C LEU A 78 -5.12 -17.08 -7.88
N GLN A 79 -4.15 -17.02 -8.80
CA GLN A 79 -2.88 -16.33 -8.60
C GLN A 79 -3.10 -14.85 -8.25
N TYR A 80 -3.78 -14.09 -9.10
CA TYR A 80 -4.03 -12.67 -8.87
C TYR A 80 -4.88 -12.40 -7.62
N THR A 81 -5.84 -13.27 -7.31
CA THR A 81 -6.67 -13.18 -6.10
C THR A 81 -5.82 -13.35 -4.84
N LEU A 82 -4.92 -14.34 -4.80
CA LEU A 82 -4.04 -14.59 -3.66
C LEU A 82 -3.11 -13.39 -3.40
N PHE A 83 -2.49 -12.85 -4.45
CA PHE A 83 -1.66 -11.66 -4.31
C PHE A 83 -2.45 -10.43 -3.88
N SER A 84 -3.66 -10.25 -4.40
CA SER A 84 -4.56 -9.16 -3.97
C SER A 84 -4.88 -9.24 -2.47
N ILE A 85 -5.15 -10.45 -1.95
CA ILE A 85 -5.36 -10.66 -0.52
C ILE A 85 -4.11 -10.28 0.28
N ILE A 86 -2.91 -10.64 -0.19
CA ILE A 86 -1.64 -10.23 0.44
C ILE A 86 -1.51 -8.71 0.45
N GLY A 87 -1.83 -8.04 -0.66
CA GLY A 87 -1.83 -6.57 -0.76
C GLY A 87 -2.75 -5.91 0.26
N ILE A 88 -4.01 -6.38 0.37
CA ILE A 88 -4.98 -5.88 1.35
C ILE A 88 -4.48 -6.06 2.79
N ILE A 89 -4.00 -7.27 3.12
CA ILE A 89 -3.53 -7.57 4.48
C ILE A 89 -2.31 -6.72 4.84
N THR A 90 -1.31 -6.65 3.96
CA THR A 90 -0.10 -5.86 4.19
C THR A 90 -0.42 -4.37 4.30
N PHE A 91 -1.29 -3.83 3.44
CA PHE A 91 -1.76 -2.46 3.53
C PHE A 91 -2.42 -2.17 4.88
N ALA A 92 -3.41 -2.99 5.27
CA ALA A 92 -4.18 -2.76 6.47
C ALA A 92 -3.32 -2.85 7.75
N ILE A 93 -2.40 -3.82 7.82
CA ILE A 93 -1.43 -3.93 8.93
C ILE A 93 -0.50 -2.71 8.96
N SER A 94 0.01 -2.29 7.80
CA SER A 94 0.97 -1.19 7.69
C SER A 94 0.35 0.15 8.14
N VAL A 95 -0.89 0.45 7.71
CA VAL A 95 -1.62 1.65 8.14
C VAL A 95 -2.01 1.57 9.62
N TYR A 96 -2.31 0.39 10.14
CA TYR A 96 -2.59 0.23 11.56
C TYR A 96 -1.37 0.51 12.45
N PHE A 97 -0.15 0.24 12.00
CA PHE A 97 1.04 0.68 12.73
C PHE A 97 1.12 2.21 12.81
N PHE A 98 0.75 2.91 11.74
CA PHE A 98 0.64 4.37 11.76
C PHE A 98 -0.46 4.85 12.73
N GLN A 99 -1.64 4.21 12.71
CA GLN A 99 -2.69 4.48 13.71
C GLN A 99 -2.15 4.31 15.14
N LYS A 100 -1.47 3.19 15.41
CA LYS A 100 -0.91 2.89 16.74
C LYS A 100 0.16 3.88 17.17
N LEU A 101 0.93 4.41 16.22
CA LEU A 101 1.90 5.48 16.47
C LEU A 101 1.20 6.78 16.90
N LEU A 102 0.09 7.16 16.25
CA LEU A 102 -0.67 8.38 16.56
C LEU A 102 -1.46 8.28 17.88
N GLU A 103 -2.05 7.13 18.17
CA GLU A 103 -2.92 6.95 19.34
C GLU A 103 -2.19 6.36 20.56
N GLY A 104 -0.98 5.84 20.37
CA GLY A 104 -0.20 5.15 21.39
C GLY A 104 -0.98 3.97 21.98
N LYS A 105 -0.93 3.81 23.31
CA LYS A 105 -1.67 2.75 24.03
C LYS A 105 -3.20 2.82 23.88
N SER A 106 -3.74 3.90 23.32
CA SER A 106 -5.19 4.06 23.13
C SER A 106 -5.69 3.42 21.84
N ALA A 107 -4.82 3.11 20.87
CA ALA A 107 -5.19 2.38 19.65
C ALA A 107 -5.82 1.00 19.94
N ASP A 108 -5.42 0.40 21.07
CA ASP A 108 -5.89 -0.92 21.49
C ASP A 108 -7.20 -0.84 22.32
N ARG A 109 -7.75 0.34 22.59
CA ARG A 109 -8.96 0.51 23.42
C ARG A 109 -10.20 0.69 22.56
N LYS A 110 -10.94 -0.41 22.35
CA LYS A 110 -12.20 -0.45 21.57
C LYS A 110 -13.27 0.52 22.11
N GLU A 111 -13.25 0.79 23.41
CA GLU A 111 -14.29 1.55 24.13
C GLU A 111 -14.27 3.06 23.90
N LYS A 112 -13.13 3.65 23.45
CA LYS A 112 -13.03 5.10 23.28
C LYS A 112 -13.22 5.58 21.83
N GLY A 113 -13.39 4.65 20.88
CA GLY A 113 -13.38 4.96 19.46
C GLY A 113 -12.02 5.50 18.97
N ILE A 114 -11.87 5.61 17.66
CA ILE A 114 -10.69 6.24 17.03
C ILE A 114 -10.85 7.75 17.16
N LYS A 115 -9.78 8.48 17.51
CA LYS A 115 -9.85 9.94 17.58
C LYS A 115 -10.13 10.51 16.18
N ILE A 116 -10.97 11.55 16.10
CA ILE A 116 -11.28 12.24 14.83
C ILE A 116 -10.00 12.70 14.12
N THR A 117 -9.01 13.18 14.87
CA THR A 117 -7.71 13.60 14.32
C THR A 117 -6.94 12.44 13.70
N THR A 118 -7.01 11.24 14.28
CA THR A 118 -6.41 10.03 13.71
C THR A 118 -7.14 9.61 12.43
N ILE A 119 -8.48 9.64 12.43
CA ILE A 119 -9.28 9.33 11.24
C ILE A 119 -8.89 10.28 10.10
N ALA A 120 -8.84 11.58 10.36
CA ALA A 120 -8.44 12.58 9.37
C ALA A 120 -7.02 12.33 8.84
N ALA A 121 -6.06 12.00 9.72
CA ALA A 121 -4.69 11.69 9.32
C ALA A 121 -4.61 10.45 8.42
N ILE A 122 -5.38 9.40 8.73
CA ILE A 122 -5.45 8.17 7.91
C ILE A 122 -6.10 8.48 6.56
N CYS A 123 -7.17 9.28 6.53
CA CYS A 123 -7.82 9.67 5.28
C CYS A 123 -6.84 10.42 4.36
N ILE A 124 -6.14 11.43 4.89
CA ILE A 124 -5.14 12.20 4.15
C ILE A 124 -4.00 11.30 3.66
N LEU A 125 -3.48 10.43 4.54
CA LEU A 125 -2.46 9.45 4.20
C LEU A 125 -2.89 8.59 3.01
N ASN A 126 -4.11 8.05 3.04
CA ASN A 126 -4.60 7.17 1.98
C ASN A 126 -4.75 7.89 0.64
N PHE A 127 -5.07 9.19 0.63
CA PHE A 127 -4.98 9.99 -0.59
C PHE A 127 -3.55 10.15 -1.07
N ILE A 128 -2.58 10.42 -0.18
CA ILE A 128 -1.14 10.45 -0.54
C ILE A 128 -0.69 9.11 -1.13
N VAL A 129 -1.17 7.99 -0.58
CA VAL A 129 -0.93 6.65 -1.13
C VAL A 129 -1.51 6.54 -2.54
N GLY A 130 -2.73 7.05 -2.77
CA GLY A 130 -3.33 7.12 -4.12
C GLY A 130 -2.43 7.86 -5.13
N PHE A 131 -1.86 9.00 -4.75
CA PHE A 131 -0.89 9.72 -5.57
C PHE A 131 0.35 8.88 -5.84
N GLY A 132 0.89 8.24 -4.79
CA GLY A 132 2.03 7.33 -4.91
C GLY A 132 1.76 6.22 -5.91
N VAL A 133 0.59 5.58 -5.83
CA VAL A 133 0.17 4.51 -6.74
C VAL A 133 0.17 5.01 -8.18
N ILE A 134 -0.45 6.15 -8.49
CA ILE A 134 -0.48 6.63 -9.89
C ILE A 134 0.92 6.99 -10.43
N LEU A 135 1.79 7.56 -9.59
CA LEU A 135 3.17 7.88 -9.98
C LEU A 135 3.97 6.61 -10.34
N GLY A 136 4.09 5.65 -9.44
CA GLY A 136 4.88 4.45 -9.74
C GLY A 136 4.18 3.46 -10.69
N GLY A 137 2.85 3.48 -10.80
CA GLY A 137 2.10 2.55 -11.65
C GLY A 137 2.03 3.01 -13.11
N ILE A 138 1.54 4.23 -13.33
CA ILE A 138 1.33 4.75 -14.68
C ILE A 138 2.58 5.44 -15.21
N ARG A 139 3.24 6.26 -14.39
CA ARG A 139 4.48 6.96 -14.79
C ARG A 139 5.73 6.10 -14.61
N ARG A 140 5.60 4.90 -14.02
CA ARG A 140 6.74 3.99 -13.71
C ARG A 140 7.82 4.67 -12.88
N THR A 141 7.43 5.67 -12.09
CA THR A 141 8.32 6.42 -11.22
C THR A 141 8.63 5.56 -9.99
N ASN A 142 9.72 4.77 -10.08
CA ASN A 142 10.18 3.94 -8.98
C ASN A 142 10.58 4.77 -7.76
N SER A 143 10.37 4.18 -6.59
CA SER A 143 10.73 4.73 -5.29
C SER A 143 12.19 5.24 -5.17
N TRP A 144 13.15 4.66 -5.90
CA TRP A 144 14.56 5.10 -5.87
C TRP A 144 14.86 6.32 -6.75
N TYR A 145 13.94 6.72 -7.63
CA TYR A 145 14.13 7.92 -8.47
C TYR A 145 14.08 9.22 -7.67
N VAL A 146 13.50 9.21 -6.47
CA VAL A 146 13.57 10.33 -5.53
C VAL A 146 15.03 10.71 -5.23
N PHE A 147 15.94 9.73 -5.22
CA PHE A 147 17.36 9.95 -4.94
C PHE A 147 18.21 10.08 -6.20
N THR A 148 17.86 9.37 -7.26
CA THR A 148 18.69 9.27 -8.47
C THR A 148 18.30 10.30 -9.53
N ASN A 149 17.01 10.65 -9.65
CA ASN A 149 16.47 11.56 -10.67
C ASN A 149 15.32 12.44 -10.10
N PRO A 150 15.58 13.32 -9.12
CA PRO A 150 14.54 14.10 -8.44
C PRO A 150 13.80 15.07 -9.38
N SER A 151 14.45 15.59 -10.42
CA SER A 151 13.81 16.46 -11.42
C SER A 151 12.69 15.75 -12.17
N MET A 152 12.92 14.49 -12.58
CA MET A 152 11.92 13.66 -13.23
C MET A 152 10.73 13.38 -12.31
N VAL A 153 10.97 13.09 -11.03
CA VAL A 153 9.91 12.88 -10.04
C VAL A 153 9.04 14.14 -9.88
N LEU A 154 9.65 15.33 -9.84
CA LEU A 154 8.91 16.59 -9.76
C LEU A 154 8.05 16.82 -11.01
N GLU A 155 8.59 16.54 -12.19
CA GLU A 155 7.84 16.64 -13.44
C GLU A 155 6.65 15.67 -13.46
N ASP A 156 6.84 14.42 -13.01
CA ASP A 156 5.77 13.44 -12.91
C ASP A 156 4.67 13.88 -11.93
N ILE A 157 5.04 14.46 -10.79
CA ILE A 157 4.09 15.02 -9.82
C ILE A 157 3.27 16.16 -10.45
N LEU A 158 3.93 17.10 -11.12
CA LEU A 158 3.24 18.22 -11.78
C LEU A 158 2.30 17.70 -12.87
N ASN A 159 2.77 16.78 -13.70
CA ASN A 159 1.97 16.16 -14.75
C ASN A 159 0.74 15.41 -14.20
N LEU A 160 0.86 14.77 -13.04
CA LEU A 160 -0.27 14.14 -12.36
C LEU A 160 -1.28 15.21 -11.89
N ILE A 161 -0.81 16.28 -11.26
CA ILE A 161 -1.68 17.36 -10.76
C ILE A 161 -2.42 18.07 -11.90
N TYR A 162 -1.75 18.31 -13.03
CA TYR A 162 -2.33 18.99 -14.18
C TYR A 162 -3.19 18.08 -15.07
N SER A 163 -3.05 16.76 -14.96
CA SER A 163 -3.90 15.82 -15.69
C SER A 163 -5.15 15.48 -14.89
N GLN A 164 -6.30 15.92 -15.39
CA GLN A 164 -7.60 15.62 -14.77
C GLN A 164 -7.84 14.11 -14.64
N GLU A 165 -7.44 13.32 -15.64
CA GLU A 165 -7.60 11.86 -15.63
C GLU A 165 -6.77 11.21 -14.52
N LEU A 166 -5.48 11.56 -14.43
CA LEU A 166 -4.57 11.00 -13.43
C LEU A 166 -4.97 11.43 -12.01
N LEU A 167 -5.46 12.65 -11.86
CA LEU A 167 -5.95 13.15 -10.58
C LEU A 167 -7.21 12.42 -10.12
N ILE A 168 -8.20 12.24 -11.00
CA ILE A 168 -9.42 11.47 -10.69
C ILE A 168 -9.06 10.03 -10.30
N LEU A 169 -8.15 9.40 -11.04
CA LEU A 169 -7.72 8.04 -10.74
C LEU A 169 -7.01 7.96 -9.39
N SER A 170 -6.12 8.91 -9.08
CA SER A 170 -5.43 9.01 -7.79
C SER A 170 -6.41 9.16 -6.62
N LEU A 171 -7.42 10.03 -6.77
CA LEU A 171 -8.48 10.21 -5.78
C LEU A 171 -9.31 8.93 -5.62
N GLY A 172 -9.64 8.26 -6.72
CA GLY A 172 -10.34 6.96 -6.72
C GLY A 172 -9.57 5.89 -5.96
N VAL A 173 -8.25 5.79 -6.18
CA VAL A 173 -7.38 4.89 -5.42
C VAL A 173 -7.34 5.29 -3.94
N GLY A 174 -7.28 6.58 -3.61
CA GLY A 174 -7.35 7.06 -2.23
C GLY A 174 -8.66 6.71 -1.52
N ILE A 175 -9.80 6.78 -2.22
CA ILE A 175 -11.10 6.33 -1.72
C ILE A 175 -11.08 4.81 -1.49
N LEU A 176 -10.58 4.04 -2.45
CA LEU A 176 -10.46 2.59 -2.32
C LEU A 176 -9.58 2.20 -1.13
N ALA A 177 -8.43 2.85 -0.95
CA ALA A 177 -7.53 2.65 0.18
C ALA A 177 -8.23 2.94 1.52
N ASN A 178 -9.02 4.01 1.60
CA ASN A 178 -9.83 4.29 2.78
C ASN A 178 -10.87 3.19 3.05
N LEU A 179 -11.61 2.78 2.02
CA LEU A 179 -12.60 1.70 2.15
C LEU A 179 -11.95 0.41 2.65
N ILE A 180 -10.83 -0.01 2.06
CA ILE A 180 -10.09 -1.20 2.47
C ILE A 180 -9.70 -1.08 3.95
N TYR A 181 -9.11 0.04 4.36
CA TYR A 181 -8.63 0.19 5.74
C TYR A 181 -9.78 0.13 6.76
N PHE A 182 -10.86 0.89 6.52
CA PHE A 182 -11.98 0.94 7.47
C PHE A 182 -12.79 -0.35 7.51
N LEU A 183 -12.88 -1.10 6.41
CA LEU A 183 -13.47 -2.45 6.39
C LEU A 183 -12.61 -3.45 7.18
N MET A 184 -11.29 -3.36 7.05
CA MET A 184 -10.35 -4.26 7.74
C MET A 184 -10.08 -3.84 9.19
N LEU A 185 -10.57 -2.68 9.63
CA LEU A 185 -10.21 -2.05 10.88
C LEU A 185 -10.43 -2.98 12.08
N GLU A 186 -11.60 -3.62 12.18
CA GLU A 186 -11.91 -4.50 13.30
C GLU A 186 -10.97 -5.72 13.35
N SER A 187 -10.68 -6.30 12.19
CA SER A 187 -9.78 -7.44 12.04
C SER A 187 -8.36 -7.09 12.47
N VAL A 188 -7.85 -5.95 12.01
CA VAL A 188 -6.46 -5.53 12.29
C VAL A 188 -6.30 -5.07 13.74
N VAL A 189 -7.28 -4.37 14.32
CA VAL A 189 -7.28 -4.01 15.75
C VAL A 189 -7.29 -5.27 16.63
N THR A 190 -8.09 -6.28 16.27
CA THR A 190 -8.16 -7.56 17.01
C THR A 190 -6.83 -8.31 16.91
N TRP A 191 -6.24 -8.36 15.72
CA TRP A 191 -4.91 -8.94 15.50
C TRP A 191 -3.83 -8.20 16.30
N GLY A 192 -3.82 -6.87 16.26
CA GLY A 192 -2.86 -6.03 16.98
C GLY A 192 -2.91 -6.23 18.49
N LYS A 193 -4.10 -6.37 19.07
CA LYS A 193 -4.26 -6.72 20.50
C LYS A 193 -3.66 -8.06 20.88
N LYS A 194 -3.71 -9.03 19.96
CA LYS A 194 -3.21 -10.39 20.20
C LYS A 194 -1.70 -10.47 20.11
N TYR A 195 -1.09 -9.78 19.14
CA TYR A 195 0.32 -9.98 18.79
C TYR A 195 1.25 -8.78 19.09
N LEU A 196 0.73 -7.58 19.37
CA LEU A 196 1.54 -6.38 19.63
C LEU A 196 1.44 -5.86 21.06
N LYS A 197 0.80 -6.60 21.98
CA LYS A 197 0.85 -6.27 23.41
C LYS A 197 2.23 -6.65 23.95
N LYS A 198 2.99 -5.63 24.36
CA LYS A 198 4.06 -5.74 25.36
C LYS A 198 3.46 -5.40 26.72
#